data_AF-A0AAF1K3G2-F1
#
_entry.id   AF-A0AAF1K3G2-F1
#
_cell.length_a   1.000
_cell.length_b   1.000
_cell.length_c   1.000
_cell.angle_alpha   90.00
_cell.angle_beta   90.00
_cell.angle_gamma   90.00
#
_symmetry.space_group_name_H-M   'P 1'
#
loop_
_entity.id
_entity.type
_entity.pdbx_description
1 polymer ?
#
loop_
_entity_poly.entity_id
_entity_poly.type
_entity_poly.pdbx_seq_one_letter_code
_entity_poly.pdbx_strand_id
1 'polypeptide(L)'
;MRIIPALLVATAVLLPGAALANYYVYCANDRIEVESRDPNQMRIARGSGVCQMGPTFGFLSDAQNFAQRNFGGAGRSCSCR
;
A
#
# COMPACT_ATOMS: atom_id res chain seq x y z
N MET A 1 -20.53 -50.81 30.49
CA MET A 1 -19.46 -49.80 30.68
C MET A 1 -19.37 -49.00 29.39
N ARG A 2 -19.97 -47.80 29.36
CA ARG A 2 -20.07 -46.96 28.14
C ARG A 2 -18.97 -45.91 28.18
N ILE A 3 -18.02 -46.04 27.25
CA ILE A 3 -16.87 -45.14 27.13
C ILE A 3 -17.26 -44.04 26.14
N ILE A 4 -17.46 -42.82 26.63
CA ILE A 4 -17.79 -41.64 25.80
C ILE A 4 -16.45 -41.06 25.31
N PRO A 5 -16.17 -41.01 23.99
CA PRO A 5 -14.95 -40.37 23.52
C PRO A 5 -15.13 -38.84 23.62
N ALA A 6 -14.29 -38.22 24.43
CA ALA A 6 -14.21 -36.76 24.55
C ALA A 6 -13.72 -36.17 23.23
N LEU A 7 -14.61 -35.43 22.56
CA LEU A 7 -14.31 -34.72 21.32
C LEU A 7 -13.49 -33.47 21.66
N LEU A 8 -12.17 -33.53 21.47
CA LEU A 8 -11.28 -32.38 21.56
C LEU A 8 -11.51 -31.46 20.35
N VAL A 9 -12.34 -30.42 20.54
CA VAL A 9 -12.51 -29.34 19.57
C VAL A 9 -11.31 -28.41 19.68
N ALA A 10 -10.32 -28.57 18.80
CA ALA A 10 -9.22 -27.64 18.65
C ALA A 10 -9.73 -26.39 17.91
N THR A 11 -10.05 -25.33 18.63
CA THR A 11 -10.33 -24.01 18.05
C THR A 11 -9.04 -23.41 17.51
N ALA A 12 -8.88 -23.44 16.19
CA ALA A 12 -7.83 -22.70 15.49
C ALA A 12 -8.09 -21.20 15.63
N VAL A 13 -7.24 -20.50 16.38
CA VAL A 13 -7.27 -19.04 16.48
C VAL A 13 -6.70 -18.47 15.18
N LEU A 14 -7.56 -17.90 14.33
CA LEU A 14 -7.14 -17.09 13.20
C LEU A 14 -6.62 -15.75 13.74
N LEU A 15 -5.30 -15.63 13.90
CA LEU A 15 -4.67 -14.35 14.17
C LEU A 15 -4.84 -13.45 12.93
N PRO A 16 -5.33 -12.21 13.06
CA PRO A 16 -5.33 -11.28 11.95
C PRO A 16 -3.88 -10.98 11.56
N GLY A 17 -3.47 -11.48 10.39
CA GLY A 17 -2.20 -11.08 9.79
C GLY A 17 -2.26 -9.59 9.53
N ALA A 18 -1.37 -8.81 10.16
CA ALA A 18 -1.17 -7.42 9.80
C ALA A 18 -0.73 -7.38 8.33
N ALA A 19 -1.66 -7.06 7.43
CA ALA A 19 -1.31 -6.78 6.06
C ALA A 19 -0.40 -5.55 6.08
N LEU A 20 0.89 -5.77 5.77
CA LEU A 20 1.86 -4.69 5.61
C LEU A 20 1.36 -3.81 4.46
N ALA A 21 0.75 -2.67 4.78
CA ALA A 21 0.29 -1.72 3.80
C ALA A 21 1.52 -1.07 3.16
N ASN A 22 1.68 -1.28 1.85
CA ASN A 22 2.70 -0.59 1.08
C ASN A 22 2.14 0.77 0.63
N TYR A 23 3.01 1.78 0.62
CA TYR A 23 2.72 3.11 0.15
C TYR A 23 3.75 3.52 -0.90
N TYR A 24 3.30 4.28 -1.87
CA TYR A 24 4.07 4.67 -3.04
C TYR A 24 3.85 6.14 -3.30
N VAL A 25 4.86 6.79 -3.87
CA VAL A 25 4.75 8.15 -4.40
C VAL A 25 4.67 8.03 -5.92
N TYR A 26 3.64 8.61 -6.52
CA TYR A 26 3.40 8.60 -7.95
C TYR A 26 3.38 10.02 -8.51
N CYS A 27 3.80 10.16 -9.77
CA CYS A 27 3.31 11.26 -10.59
C CYS A 27 2.11 10.75 -11.38
N ALA A 28 0.94 11.35 -11.18
CA ALA A 28 -0.28 11.01 -11.90
C ALA A 28 -1.02 12.29 -12.26
N ASN A 29 -1.49 12.41 -13.51
CA ASN A 29 -2.13 13.63 -14.02
C ASN A 29 -1.31 14.90 -13.73
N ASP A 30 0.01 14.81 -13.97
CA ASP A 30 0.99 15.87 -13.72
C ASP A 30 1.06 16.36 -12.26
N ARG A 31 0.57 15.55 -11.30
CA ARG A 31 0.59 15.86 -9.87
C ARG A 31 1.15 14.73 -9.03
N ILE A 32 1.86 15.10 -7.97
CA ILE A 32 2.37 14.14 -6.98
C ILE A 32 1.20 13.59 -6.17
N GLU A 33 1.09 12.27 -6.14
CA GLU A 33 0.12 11.53 -5.34
C GLU A 33 0.82 10.51 -4.45
N VAL A 34 0.32 10.33 -3.23
CA VAL A 34 0.80 9.31 -2.30
C VAL A 34 -0.33 8.33 -2.05
N GLU A 35 -0.11 7.07 -2.39
CA GLU A 35 -1.18 6.09 -2.50
C GLU A 35 -0.70 4.70 -2.04
N SER A 36 -1.62 3.88 -1.51
CA SER A 36 -1.31 2.50 -1.10
C SER A 36 -1.56 1.46 -2.20
N ARG A 37 -2.26 1.86 -3.26
CA ARG A 37 -2.50 1.05 -4.46
C ARG A 37 -1.17 0.78 -5.15
N ASP A 38 -0.93 -0.48 -5.48
CA ASP A 38 0.28 -0.90 -6.18
C ASP A 38 0.31 -0.34 -7.63
N PRO A 39 1.48 -0.38 -8.30
CA PRO A 39 1.64 0.20 -9.63
C PRO A 39 0.67 -0.35 -10.70
N ASN A 40 0.22 -1.60 -10.59
CA ASN A 40 -0.74 -2.16 -11.54
C ASN A 40 -2.11 -1.54 -11.35
N GLN A 41 -2.55 -1.40 -10.10
CA GLN A 41 -3.83 -0.77 -9.76
C GLN A 41 -3.84 0.69 -10.19
N MET A 42 -2.75 1.42 -9.97
CA MET A 42 -2.63 2.81 -10.41
C MET A 42 -2.69 2.95 -11.93
N ARG A 43 -2.02 2.06 -12.67
CA ARG A 43 -2.09 2.06 -14.15
C ARG A 43 -3.51 1.77 -14.66
N ILE A 44 -4.25 0.86 -14.02
CA ILE A 44 -5.64 0.58 -14.38
C ILE A 44 -6.52 1.81 -14.07
N ALA A 45 -6.34 2.42 -12.91
CA ALA A 45 -7.17 3.53 -12.45
C ALA A 45 -6.92 4.86 -13.18
N ARG A 46 -5.70 5.08 -13.68
CA ARG A 46 -5.26 6.38 -14.21
C ARG A 46 -4.67 6.31 -15.62
N GLY A 47 -4.45 5.12 -16.17
CA GLY A 47 -3.89 4.91 -17.49
C GLY A 47 -2.35 4.91 -17.53
N SER A 48 -1.80 5.14 -18.73
CA SER A 48 -0.36 5.08 -19.00
C SER A 48 0.45 6.29 -18.50
N GLY A 49 -0.22 7.35 -18.03
CA GLY A 49 0.41 8.59 -17.56
C GLY A 49 0.86 8.58 -16.10
N VAL A 50 1.04 7.39 -15.50
CA VAL A 50 1.46 7.25 -14.10
C VAL A 50 2.82 6.58 -13.99
N CYS A 51 3.71 7.21 -13.22
CA CYS A 51 5.02 6.66 -12.89
C CYS A 51 5.27 6.74 -11.39
N GLN A 52 5.92 5.71 -10.85
CA GLN A 52 6.37 5.69 -9.46
C GLN A 52 7.61 6.57 -9.33
N MET A 53 7.59 7.49 -8.36
CA MET A 53 8.67 8.44 -8.08
C MET A 53 9.34 8.08 -6.76
N GLY A 54 10.06 6.95 -6.69
CA GLY A 54 10.83 6.57 -5.50
C GLY A 54 10.58 5.13 -5.04
N PRO A 55 11.06 4.76 -3.84
CA PRO A 55 10.91 3.41 -3.31
C PRO A 55 9.49 3.14 -2.80
N THR A 56 9.25 1.89 -2.41
CA THR A 56 8.06 1.49 -1.65
C THR A 56 8.28 1.77 -0.16
N PHE A 57 7.25 2.26 0.52
CA PHE A 57 7.28 2.58 1.94
C PHE A 57 6.29 1.69 2.72
N GLY A 58 6.65 1.32 3.96
CA GLY A 58 5.74 0.58 4.85
C GLY A 58 4.74 1.48 5.60
N PHE A 59 4.94 2.80 5.57
CA PHE A 59 4.11 3.77 6.28
C PHE A 59 3.78 4.98 5.40
N LEU A 60 2.55 5.47 5.52
CA LEU A 60 2.08 6.65 4.80
C LEU A 60 2.93 7.89 5.10
N SER A 61 3.29 8.08 6.37
CA SER A 61 4.10 9.22 6.82
C SER A 61 5.45 9.29 6.12
N ASP A 62 6.08 8.15 5.87
CA ASP A 62 7.40 8.09 5.23
C ASP A 62 7.30 8.46 3.75
N ALA A 63 6.28 7.95 3.06
CA ALA A 63 6.00 8.31 1.67
C ALA A 63 5.66 9.80 1.52
N GLN A 64 4.85 10.35 2.43
CA GLN A 64 4.52 11.79 2.45
C GLN A 64 5.76 12.65 2.73
N ASN A 65 6.59 12.28 3.71
CA ASN A 65 7.83 12.98 4.01
C ASN A 65 8.80 12.93 2.84
N PHE A 66 8.90 11.78 2.16
CA PHE A 66 9.70 11.64 0.95
C PHE A 66 9.19 12.56 -0.16
N ALA A 67 7.87 12.55 -0.42
CA ALA A 67 7.26 13.43 -1.41
C ALA A 67 7.49 14.92 -1.08
N GLN A 68 7.37 15.30 0.19
CA GLN A 68 7.61 16.66 0.66
C GLN A 68 9.06 17.11 0.42
N ARG A 69 10.02 16.26 0.77
CA ARG A 69 11.45 16.58 0.70
C ARG A 69 11.99 16.60 -0.73
N ASN A 70 11.50 15.72 -1.60
CA ASN A 70 12.05 15.53 -2.95
C ASN A 70 11.27 16.26 -4.04
N PHE A 71 9.95 16.42 -3.87
CA PHE A 71 9.07 16.96 -4.92
C PHE A 71 8.20 18.14 -4.44
N GLY A 72 8.38 18.57 -3.19
CA GLY A 72 7.62 19.67 -2.59
C GLY A 72 6.25 19.29 -2.05
N GLY A 73 5.91 17.99 -2.02
CA GLY A 73 4.71 17.44 -1.39
C GLY A 73 3.64 16.95 -2.35
N ALA A 74 2.61 16.31 -1.80
CA ALA A 74 1.44 15.88 -2.56
C ALA A 74 0.72 17.08 -3.21
N GLY A 75 0.23 16.89 -4.44
CA GLY A 75 -0.45 17.91 -5.24
C GLY A 75 0.47 18.86 -6.02
N ARG A 76 1.78 18.83 -5.76
CA ARG A 76 2.77 19.58 -6.56
C ARG A 76 2.84 19.04 -7.98
N SER A 77 3.20 19.93 -8.92
CA SER A 77 3.40 19.53 -10.30
C SER A 77 4.59 18.58 -10.43
N CYS A 78 4.43 17.56 -11.27
CA CYS A 78 5.47 16.60 -11.61
C CYS A 78 5.33 16.18 -13.07
N SER A 79 6.34 15.50 -13.58
CA SER A 79 6.27 14.81 -14.87
C SER A 79 6.96 13.46 -14.75
N CYS A 80 6.43 12.48 -15.49
CA CYS A 80 7.13 11.23 -15.70
C CYS A 80 8.30 11.48 -16.64
N ARG A 81 9.51 11.36 -16.11
CA ARG A 81 10.76 11.44 -16.88
C ARG A 81 11.27 10.05 -17.17
#